data_AF-A0A2D7BTG3-F1
#
_entry.id   AF-A0A2D7BTG3-F1
#
_cell.length_a   1.000
_cell.length_b   1.000
_cell.length_c   1.000
_cell.angle_alpha   90.00
_cell.angle_beta   90.00
_cell.angle_gamma   90.00
#
_symmetry.space_group_name_H-M   'P 1'
#
loop_
_entity.id
_entity.type
_entity.pdbx_description
1 polymer ?
#
loop_
_entity_poly.entity_id
_entity_poly.type
_entity_poly.pdbx_seq_one_letter_code
_entity_poly.pdbx_strand_id
1 'polypeptide(L)'
;MSRGYLIYAVDEPYISKAQTLKKSIEHHTNDDVTIISDNFPYEDITKKSEWHKNTFTSNLLNLWQLYWVTPYDETIVLDADMLFLNDYSYWWNYLSKFDLLFPNTIINYKQETIKHEQYDKILTEHGIRPAYEKMFYFKKGQVAQELFTILEQVLKNYRSISLEIFPNKRPTSLRTSHVFPACLKMLGIEDTIYDKNNVFKYIDMKVSCLNAPVKKWDEDLYYWGDMTNFYVENFNQYYPLHYRNADLSST
;
A
#
# COMPACT_ATOMS: atom_id res chain seq x y z
N MET A 1 8.60 -2.51 23.01
CA MET A 1 7.63 -2.79 21.94
C MET A 1 8.41 -3.24 20.74
N SER A 2 8.06 -4.37 20.14
CA SER A 2 8.69 -4.82 18.89
C SER A 2 8.20 -3.97 17.72
N ARG A 3 9.05 -3.73 16.72
CA ARG A 3 8.69 -2.96 15.53
C ARG A 3 9.29 -3.57 14.28
N GLY A 4 8.66 -3.39 13.14
CA GLY A 4 9.24 -3.82 11.87
C GLY A 4 8.34 -3.65 10.66
N TYR A 5 8.93 -3.89 9.50
CA TYR A 5 8.24 -3.84 8.23
C TYR A 5 7.53 -5.15 7.94
N LEU A 6 6.30 -5.06 7.44
CA LEU A 6 5.48 -6.19 7.03
C LEU A 6 5.15 -6.09 5.55
N ILE A 7 5.59 -7.09 4.78
CA ILE A 7 5.33 -7.16 3.34
C ILE A 7 4.38 -8.31 3.09
N TYR A 8 3.24 -8.02 2.45
CA TYR A 8 2.29 -9.04 2.05
C TYR A 8 2.49 -9.44 0.59
N ALA A 9 2.77 -10.71 0.34
CA ALA A 9 2.99 -11.23 -1.00
C ALA A 9 2.50 -12.66 -1.13
N VAL A 10 1.67 -12.91 -2.15
CA VAL A 10 1.16 -14.24 -2.48
C VAL A 10 1.36 -14.47 -3.97
N ASP A 11 1.91 -15.64 -4.28
CA ASP A 11 2.30 -16.09 -5.62
C ASP A 11 3.36 -15.22 -6.31
N GLU A 12 3.94 -15.77 -7.38
CA GLU A 12 4.80 -14.98 -8.27
C GLU A 12 3.97 -14.06 -9.17
N PRO A 13 4.48 -12.86 -9.53
CA PRO A 13 5.83 -12.36 -9.24
C PRO A 13 5.96 -11.65 -7.88
N TYR A 14 4.92 -11.59 -7.05
CA TYR A 14 4.92 -10.76 -5.84
C TYR A 14 5.86 -11.27 -4.75
N ILE A 15 6.07 -12.57 -4.65
CA ILE A 15 7.08 -13.14 -3.73
C ILE A 15 8.47 -12.63 -4.12
N SER A 16 8.86 -12.70 -5.39
CA SER A 16 10.14 -12.14 -5.87
C SER A 16 10.27 -10.65 -5.57
N LYS A 17 9.21 -9.86 -5.82
CA LYS A 17 9.20 -8.42 -5.53
C LYS A 17 9.36 -8.13 -4.04
N ALA A 18 8.68 -8.87 -3.16
CA ALA A 18 8.83 -8.74 -1.72
C ALA A 18 10.26 -9.04 -1.24
N GLN A 19 10.95 -10.00 -1.87
CA GLN A 19 12.36 -10.27 -1.58
C GLN A 19 13.26 -9.10 -2.01
N THR A 20 13.00 -8.48 -3.16
CA THR A 20 13.71 -7.26 -3.60
C THR A 20 13.49 -6.11 -2.63
N LEU A 21 12.23 -5.87 -2.23
CA LEU A 21 11.90 -4.84 -1.24
C LEU A 21 12.62 -5.10 0.10
N LYS A 22 12.57 -6.34 0.60
CA LYS A 22 13.27 -6.74 1.83
C LYS A 22 14.77 -6.44 1.74
N LYS A 23 15.43 -6.85 0.65
CA LYS A 23 16.86 -6.56 0.42
C LYS A 23 17.14 -5.06 0.43
N SER A 24 16.27 -4.25 -0.20
CA SER A 24 16.45 -2.80 -0.23
C SER A 24 16.29 -2.15 1.15
N ILE A 25 15.39 -2.67 2.00
CA ILE A 25 15.28 -2.20 3.39
C ILE A 25 16.54 -2.58 4.19
N GLU A 26 16.96 -3.85 4.11
CA GLU A 26 18.15 -4.37 4.80
C GLU A 26 19.46 -3.72 4.32
N HIS A 27 19.50 -3.19 3.09
CA HIS A 27 20.63 -2.43 2.57
C HIS A 27 20.78 -1.07 3.27
N HIS A 28 19.67 -0.45 3.69
CA HIS A 28 19.65 0.90 4.27
C HIS A 28 19.49 0.92 5.78
N THR A 29 18.90 -0.11 6.37
CA THR A 29 18.56 -0.14 7.81
C THR A 29 18.85 -1.51 8.43
N ASN A 30 18.86 -1.56 9.76
CA ASN A 30 18.92 -2.81 10.53
C ASN A 30 17.54 -3.16 11.14
N ASP A 31 16.45 -2.67 10.55
CA ASP A 31 15.10 -2.95 11.06
C ASP A 31 14.63 -4.35 10.65
N ASP A 32 13.76 -4.94 11.48
CA ASP A 32 13.18 -6.25 11.20
C ASP A 32 12.21 -6.19 10.00
N VAL A 33 12.34 -7.15 9.07
CA VAL A 33 11.46 -7.26 7.89
C VAL A 33 10.86 -8.66 7.82
N THR A 34 9.53 -8.72 7.88
CA THR A 34 8.76 -9.96 7.78
C THR A 34 7.97 -9.97 6.47
N ILE A 35 8.16 -11.02 5.66
CA ILE A 35 7.33 -11.30 4.48
C ILE A 35 6.30 -12.35 4.90
N ILE A 36 5.04 -12.09 4.58
CA ILE A 36 3.95 -13.05 4.79
C ILE A 36 3.40 -13.49 3.46
N SER A 37 3.56 -14.79 3.20
CA SER A 37 2.83 -15.56 2.21
C SER A 37 1.85 -16.46 2.95
N ASP A 38 0.63 -16.62 2.42
CA ASP A 38 -0.39 -17.70 2.57
C ASP A 38 -0.65 -18.44 3.93
N ASN A 39 0.15 -18.23 4.97
CA ASN A 39 0.08 -18.84 6.30
C ASN A 39 -0.61 -17.90 7.27
N PHE A 40 -1.92 -17.84 7.13
CA PHE A 40 -2.79 -17.01 7.95
C PHE A 40 -3.37 -17.79 9.15
N PRO A 41 -3.54 -17.13 10.32
CA PRO A 41 -4.01 -17.77 11.55
C PRO A 41 -5.51 -18.09 11.50
N TYR A 42 -6.27 -17.37 10.68
CA TYR A 42 -7.69 -17.64 10.45
C TYR A 42 -7.92 -18.20 9.05
N GLU A 43 -9.12 -18.74 8.87
CA GLU A 43 -9.52 -19.40 7.63
C GLU A 43 -9.29 -18.51 6.41
N ASP A 44 -8.62 -19.09 5.42
CA ASP A 44 -8.36 -18.47 4.13
C ASP A 44 -9.65 -18.35 3.32
N ILE A 45 -10.20 -17.14 3.26
CA ILE A 45 -11.48 -16.88 2.59
C ILE A 45 -11.38 -16.94 1.07
N THR A 46 -10.17 -16.99 0.49
CA THR A 46 -9.97 -17.18 -0.94
C THR A 46 -10.47 -18.54 -1.42
N LYS A 47 -10.40 -19.56 -0.54
CA LYS A 47 -10.75 -20.95 -0.86
C LYS A 47 -12.26 -21.19 -0.92
N LYS A 48 -13.07 -20.29 -0.35
CA LYS A 48 -14.54 -20.44 -0.23
C LYS A 48 -15.35 -19.70 -1.29
N SER A 49 -14.82 -18.62 -1.86
CA SER A 49 -15.62 -17.82 -2.80
C SER A 49 -15.54 -18.36 -4.22
N GLU A 50 -16.65 -18.93 -4.71
CA GLU A 50 -16.82 -19.25 -6.14
C GLU A 50 -16.71 -18.01 -7.03
N TRP A 51 -17.00 -16.82 -6.49
CA TRP A 51 -16.86 -15.54 -7.17
C TRP A 51 -15.42 -15.04 -7.29
N HIS A 52 -14.52 -15.49 -6.40
CA HIS A 52 -13.12 -15.07 -6.37
C HIS A 52 -12.17 -16.08 -7.00
N LYS A 53 -12.64 -17.28 -7.35
CA LYS A 53 -11.90 -18.23 -8.19
C LYS A 53 -11.56 -17.55 -9.52
N ASN A 54 -10.27 -17.40 -9.82
CA ASN A 54 -9.72 -16.87 -11.08
C ASN A 54 -9.79 -15.34 -11.26
N THR A 55 -9.77 -14.56 -10.17
CA THR A 55 -9.56 -13.11 -10.27
C THR A 55 -8.30 -12.72 -9.51
N PHE A 56 -7.50 -11.81 -10.05
CA PHE A 56 -6.33 -11.19 -9.39
C PHE A 56 -6.64 -10.64 -7.97
N THR A 57 -7.94 -10.51 -7.65
CA THR A 57 -8.49 -10.05 -6.39
C THR A 57 -8.54 -11.11 -5.29
N SER A 58 -8.30 -12.40 -5.57
CA SER A 58 -8.27 -13.45 -4.53
C SER A 58 -7.20 -13.14 -3.50
N ASN A 59 -6.00 -12.74 -3.93
CA ASN A 59 -4.86 -12.56 -3.04
C ASN A 59 -5.07 -11.37 -2.08
N LEU A 60 -6.02 -10.47 -2.33
CA LEU A 60 -6.28 -9.33 -1.43
C LEU A 60 -7.22 -9.68 -0.26
N LEU A 61 -7.91 -10.82 -0.32
CA LEU A 61 -8.99 -11.13 0.62
C LEU A 61 -8.49 -11.44 2.02
N ASN A 62 -7.22 -11.81 2.19
CA ASN A 62 -6.66 -12.07 3.53
C ASN A 62 -5.90 -10.88 4.12
N LEU A 63 -5.89 -9.71 3.46
CA LEU A 63 -5.25 -8.50 3.98
C LEU A 63 -5.81 -8.04 5.34
N TRP A 64 -7.05 -8.39 5.67
CA TRP A 64 -7.61 -8.10 6.99
C TRP A 64 -6.87 -8.81 8.13
N GLN A 65 -6.15 -9.89 7.81
CA GLN A 65 -5.44 -10.68 8.82
C GLN A 65 -4.09 -10.08 9.23
N LEU A 66 -3.60 -9.03 8.54
CA LEU A 66 -2.27 -8.46 8.80
C LEU A 66 -2.07 -8.03 10.26
N TYR A 67 -3.11 -7.52 10.92
CA TYR A 67 -3.10 -7.19 12.34
C TYR A 67 -2.77 -8.37 13.26
N TRP A 68 -3.31 -9.55 12.90
CA TRP A 68 -3.20 -10.75 13.71
C TRP A 68 -1.90 -11.51 13.47
N VAL A 69 -1.35 -11.41 12.26
CA VAL A 69 -0.15 -12.15 11.85
C VAL A 69 1.14 -11.40 12.12
N THR A 70 1.09 -10.07 12.22
CA THR A 70 2.32 -9.28 12.40
C THR A 70 2.99 -9.67 13.74
N PRO A 71 4.32 -9.96 13.73
CA PRO A 71 5.05 -10.24 14.97
C PRO A 71 5.35 -8.97 15.78
N TYR A 72 5.00 -7.81 15.25
CA TYR A 72 5.37 -6.52 15.81
C TYR A 72 4.23 -5.87 16.61
N ASP A 73 4.59 -5.07 17.61
CA ASP A 73 3.67 -4.14 18.26
C ASP A 73 3.44 -2.89 17.39
N GLU A 74 4.48 -2.44 16.67
CA GLU A 74 4.45 -1.32 15.72
C GLU A 74 4.82 -1.81 14.32
N THR A 75 3.94 -1.64 13.34
CA THR A 75 4.09 -2.22 12.01
C THR A 75 4.01 -1.15 10.93
N ILE A 76 4.99 -1.09 10.03
CA ILE A 76 4.86 -0.41 8.73
C ILE A 76 4.53 -1.49 7.70
N VAL A 77 3.35 -1.40 7.10
CA VAL A 77 2.90 -2.29 6.03
C VAL A 77 3.30 -1.70 4.69
N LEU A 78 3.84 -2.54 3.80
CA LEU A 78 4.29 -2.15 2.47
C LEU A 78 3.71 -3.11 1.41
N ASP A 79 3.30 -2.56 0.26
CA ASP A 79 3.06 -3.35 -0.94
C ASP A 79 4.38 -3.96 -1.44
N ALA A 80 4.31 -5.19 -1.98
CA ALA A 80 5.50 -5.94 -2.37
C ALA A 80 6.30 -5.31 -3.52
N ASP A 81 5.66 -4.49 -4.36
CA ASP A 81 6.30 -3.78 -5.48
C ASP A 81 6.73 -2.35 -5.11
N MET A 82 7.33 -2.23 -3.92
CA MET A 82 8.06 -1.03 -3.49
C MET A 82 9.57 -1.26 -3.51
N LEU A 83 10.35 -0.18 -3.57
CA LEU A 83 11.81 -0.18 -3.47
C LEU A 83 12.26 0.92 -2.51
N PHE A 84 13.09 0.60 -1.51
CA PHE A 84 13.67 1.58 -0.60
C PHE A 84 14.98 2.12 -1.19
N LEU A 85 15.11 3.45 -1.19
CA LEU A 85 16.22 4.15 -1.85
C LEU A 85 17.09 4.95 -0.88
N ASN A 86 16.69 5.03 0.39
CA ASN A 86 17.42 5.71 1.46
C ASN A 86 17.10 5.05 2.82
N ASP A 87 17.83 5.47 3.85
CA ASP A 87 17.50 5.17 5.25
C ASP A 87 16.30 6.02 5.72
N TYR A 88 15.22 5.33 6.13
CA TYR A 88 14.03 5.96 6.72
C TYR A 88 13.82 5.56 8.19
N SER A 89 14.87 5.15 8.90
CA SER A 89 14.81 4.74 10.32
C SER A 89 14.19 5.82 11.23
N TYR A 90 14.28 7.09 10.82
CA TYR A 90 13.65 8.21 11.52
C TYR A 90 12.10 8.12 11.56
N TRP A 91 11.48 7.37 10.65
CA TRP A 91 10.04 7.16 10.63
C TRP A 91 9.54 6.52 11.92
N TRP A 92 10.25 5.58 12.52
CA TRP A 92 9.79 4.93 13.75
C TRP A 92 9.56 5.93 14.89
N ASN A 93 10.48 6.87 15.08
CA ASN A 93 10.33 7.92 16.10
C ASN A 93 9.18 8.88 15.77
N TYR A 94 8.91 9.10 14.49
CA TYR A 94 7.80 9.94 14.05
C TYR A 94 6.44 9.24 14.22
N LEU A 95 6.33 8.01 13.73
CA LEU A 95 5.12 7.20 13.64
C LEU A 95 4.65 6.66 15.00
N SER A 96 5.56 6.41 15.93
CA SER A 96 5.23 5.94 17.29
C SER A 96 4.28 6.87 18.07
N LYS A 97 4.11 8.12 17.62
CA LYS A 97 3.17 9.12 18.17
C LYS A 97 1.71 8.88 17.77
N PHE A 98 1.47 7.94 16.84
CA PHE A 98 0.17 7.63 16.29
C PHE A 98 -0.18 6.17 16.55
N ASP A 99 -1.49 5.85 16.55
CA ASP A 99 -1.97 4.47 16.59
C ASP A 99 -2.17 3.88 15.19
N LEU A 100 -2.45 4.74 14.21
CA LEU A 100 -2.68 4.40 12.81
C LEU A 100 -2.33 5.63 11.98
N LEU A 101 -1.52 5.47 10.93
CA LEU A 101 -1.15 6.58 10.06
C LEU A 101 -1.01 6.15 8.60
N PHE A 102 -1.66 6.90 7.72
CA PHE A 102 -1.55 6.81 6.28
C PHE A 102 -0.86 8.06 5.73
N PRO A 103 -0.18 7.96 4.57
CA PRO A 103 0.32 9.12 3.87
C PRO A 103 -0.79 10.12 3.60
N ASN A 104 -0.56 11.41 3.88
CA ASN A 104 -1.48 12.46 3.45
C ASN A 104 -1.28 12.82 1.97
N THR A 105 -0.07 12.61 1.46
CA THR A 105 0.35 12.99 0.11
C THR A 105 1.29 11.93 -0.44
N ILE A 106 1.18 11.70 -1.74
CA ILE A 106 2.11 10.91 -2.56
C ILE A 106 2.60 11.78 -3.72
N ILE A 107 3.76 11.43 -4.27
CA ILE A 107 4.39 12.18 -5.35
C ILE A 107 4.63 11.27 -6.56
N ASN A 108 4.82 11.85 -7.74
CA ASN A 108 5.28 11.11 -8.92
C ASN A 108 6.82 11.14 -9.02
N TYR A 109 7.39 10.50 -10.06
CA TYR A 109 8.85 10.44 -10.26
C TYR A 109 9.51 11.81 -10.47
N LYS A 110 8.74 12.84 -10.86
CA LYS A 110 9.19 14.23 -10.98
C LYS A 110 9.13 14.99 -9.65
N GLN A 111 8.78 14.31 -8.56
CA GLN A 111 8.52 14.86 -7.23
C GLN A 111 7.32 15.81 -7.15
N GLU A 112 6.41 15.74 -8.13
CA GLU A 112 5.18 16.53 -8.12
C GLU A 112 4.13 15.83 -7.25
N THR A 113 3.41 16.62 -6.44
CA THR A 113 2.28 16.10 -5.64
C THR A 113 1.17 15.59 -6.55
N ILE A 114 0.76 14.33 -6.36
CA ILE A 114 -0.37 13.74 -7.07
C ILE A 114 -1.66 14.21 -6.40
N LYS A 115 -2.52 14.88 -7.17
CA LYS A 115 -3.83 15.35 -6.67
C LYS A 115 -4.82 14.19 -6.56
N HIS A 116 -5.76 14.28 -5.62
CA HIS A 116 -6.75 13.23 -5.38
C HIS A 116 -7.57 12.88 -6.64
N GLU A 117 -7.92 13.88 -7.44
CA GLU A 117 -8.70 13.72 -8.67
C GLU A 117 -7.94 12.98 -9.77
N GLN A 118 -6.60 13.03 -9.73
CA GLN A 118 -5.72 12.29 -10.63
C GLN A 118 -5.55 10.84 -10.18
N TYR A 119 -5.66 10.59 -8.88
CA TYR A 119 -5.45 9.27 -8.32
C TYR A 119 -6.59 8.33 -8.66
N ASP A 120 -7.83 8.66 -8.31
CA ASP A 120 -8.96 7.78 -8.59
C ASP A 120 -10.28 8.55 -8.77
N LYS A 121 -10.84 8.45 -9.98
CA LYS A 121 -12.10 9.13 -10.33
C LYS A 121 -13.29 8.58 -9.55
N ILE A 122 -13.30 7.28 -9.22
CA ILE A 122 -14.42 6.67 -8.48
C ILE A 122 -14.47 7.24 -7.06
N LEU A 123 -13.32 7.33 -6.39
CA LEU A 123 -13.24 7.95 -5.06
C LEU A 123 -13.67 9.42 -5.10
N THR A 124 -13.17 10.16 -6.10
CA THR A 124 -13.49 11.59 -6.28
C THR A 124 -15.00 11.82 -6.49
N GLU A 125 -15.64 11.04 -7.35
CA GLU A 125 -17.08 11.16 -7.64
C GLU A 125 -17.98 10.86 -6.44
N HIS A 126 -17.46 10.16 -5.41
CA HIS A 126 -18.20 9.81 -4.20
C HIS A 126 -17.74 10.59 -2.96
N GLY A 127 -16.87 11.60 -3.14
CA GLY A 127 -16.31 12.37 -2.03
C GLY A 127 -15.65 11.45 -0.99
N ILE A 128 -14.84 10.51 -1.46
CA ILE A 128 -14.07 9.59 -0.62
C ILE A 128 -12.60 9.92 -0.80
N ARG A 129 -11.88 10.10 0.32
CA ARG A 129 -10.46 10.42 0.28
C ARG A 129 -9.61 9.16 0.03
N PRO A 130 -8.64 9.19 -0.90
CA PRO A 130 -7.69 8.09 -1.06
C PRO A 130 -6.86 7.83 0.21
N ALA A 131 -6.66 6.56 0.54
CA ALA A 131 -5.88 6.12 1.69
C ALA A 131 -4.37 6.07 1.41
N TYR A 132 -3.98 5.91 0.14
CA TYR A 132 -2.59 5.65 -0.26
C TYR A 132 -2.00 4.43 0.48
N GLU A 133 -2.76 3.35 0.46
CA GLU A 133 -2.58 2.16 1.29
C GLU A 133 -1.40 1.27 0.92
N LYS A 134 -0.61 1.68 -0.08
CA LYS A 134 0.64 0.99 -0.50
C LYS A 134 1.70 1.04 0.57
N MET A 135 1.61 2.04 1.43
CA MET A 135 2.45 2.18 2.61
C MET A 135 1.61 2.79 3.72
N PHE A 136 1.47 2.10 4.84
CA PHE A 136 0.79 2.63 6.01
C PHE A 136 1.41 2.07 7.30
N TYR A 137 1.12 2.73 8.41
CA TYR A 137 1.63 2.35 9.73
C TYR A 137 0.49 2.08 10.69
N PHE A 138 0.64 1.09 11.57
CA PHE A 138 -0.23 0.90 12.71
C PHE A 138 0.51 0.39 13.94
N LYS A 139 -0.02 0.73 15.11
CA LYS A 139 0.33 0.14 16.41
C LYS A 139 -0.78 -0.81 16.84
N LYS A 140 -0.43 -1.97 17.40
CA LYS A 140 -1.42 -2.86 18.03
C LYS A 140 -2.17 -2.11 19.12
N GLY A 141 -3.48 -2.16 19.06
CA GLY A 141 -4.36 -1.32 19.86
C GLY A 141 -5.75 -1.23 19.24
N GLN A 142 -6.66 -0.57 19.95
CA GLN A 142 -8.08 -0.52 19.60
C GLN A 142 -8.32 0.05 18.19
N VAL A 143 -7.69 1.18 17.85
CA VAL A 143 -7.89 1.86 16.55
C VAL A 143 -7.50 0.96 15.38
N ALA A 144 -6.33 0.32 15.45
CA ALA A 144 -5.90 -0.60 14.42
C ALA A 144 -6.79 -1.84 14.36
N GLN A 145 -7.13 -2.43 15.51
CA GLN A 145 -8.03 -3.59 15.57
C GLN A 145 -9.38 -3.31 14.93
N GLU A 146 -9.97 -2.13 15.16
CA GLU A 146 -11.23 -1.70 14.56
C GLU A 146 -11.11 -1.59 13.03
N LEU A 147 -10.01 -1.01 12.52
CA LEU A 147 -9.72 -0.97 11.07
C LEU A 147 -9.67 -2.37 10.46
N PHE A 148 -8.93 -3.29 11.06
CA PHE A 148 -8.78 -4.64 10.49
C PHE A 148 -10.06 -5.48 10.64
N THR A 149 -10.86 -5.22 11.68
CA THR A 149 -12.19 -5.84 11.85
C THR A 149 -13.17 -5.36 10.79
N ILE A 150 -13.24 -4.05 10.50
CA ILE A 150 -14.12 -3.56 9.44
C ILE A 150 -13.61 -4.01 8.06
N LEU A 151 -12.29 -4.07 7.87
CA LEU A 151 -11.67 -4.57 6.64
C LEU A 151 -12.09 -6.01 6.35
N GLU A 152 -12.13 -6.87 7.37
CA GLU A 152 -12.65 -8.23 7.26
C GLU A 152 -14.11 -8.25 6.76
N GLN A 153 -14.98 -7.45 7.38
CA GLN A 153 -16.40 -7.38 7.02
C GLN A 153 -16.59 -6.87 5.60
N VAL A 154 -15.83 -5.84 5.20
CA VAL A 154 -15.88 -5.27 3.86
C VAL A 154 -15.37 -6.24 2.81
N LEU A 155 -14.25 -6.94 3.06
CA LEU A 155 -13.72 -7.91 2.10
C LEU A 155 -14.65 -9.12 1.93
N LYS A 156 -15.21 -9.66 3.02
CA LYS A 156 -16.17 -10.78 2.98
C LYS A 156 -17.46 -10.44 2.24
N ASN A 157 -17.89 -9.18 2.28
CA ASN A 157 -19.17 -8.73 1.73
C ASN A 157 -19.00 -7.67 0.62
N TYR A 158 -17.83 -7.61 -0.03
CA TYR A 158 -17.44 -6.49 -0.89
C TYR A 158 -18.47 -6.18 -1.97
N ARG A 159 -19.05 -7.21 -2.59
CA ARG A 159 -20.08 -7.03 -3.62
C ARG A 159 -21.26 -6.20 -3.11
N SER A 160 -21.84 -6.58 -1.97
CA SER A 160 -23.00 -5.86 -1.41
C SER A 160 -22.61 -4.47 -0.90
N ILE A 161 -21.52 -4.39 -0.14
CA ILE A 161 -21.03 -3.14 0.46
C ILE A 161 -20.62 -2.12 -0.62
N SER A 162 -20.04 -2.59 -1.74
CA SER A 162 -19.69 -1.72 -2.87
C SER A 162 -20.90 -1.04 -3.51
N LEU A 163 -22.10 -1.61 -3.42
CA LEU A 163 -23.33 -0.99 -3.91
C LEU A 163 -23.73 0.23 -3.10
N GLU A 164 -23.47 0.19 -1.79
CA GLU A 164 -23.82 1.25 -0.83
C GLU A 164 -22.78 2.37 -0.85
N ILE A 165 -21.49 2.03 -0.95
CA ILE A 165 -20.40 3.02 -0.95
C ILE A 165 -20.27 3.72 -2.31
N PHE A 166 -20.48 2.99 -3.40
CA PHE A 166 -20.27 3.49 -4.77
C PHE A 166 -21.55 3.39 -5.61
N PRO A 167 -22.66 4.06 -5.22
CA PRO A 167 -23.96 3.91 -5.88
C PRO A 167 -23.95 4.37 -7.35
N ASN A 168 -23.17 5.41 -7.69
CA ASN A 168 -23.22 6.06 -9.01
C ASN A 168 -22.23 5.45 -10.01
N LYS A 169 -21.06 5.04 -9.54
CA LYS A 169 -20.00 4.47 -10.38
C LYS A 169 -19.15 3.48 -9.58
N ARG A 170 -19.24 2.22 -9.96
CA ARG A 170 -18.65 1.12 -9.18
C ARG A 170 -17.27 0.74 -9.68
N PRO A 171 -16.37 0.31 -8.79
CA PRO A 171 -15.17 -0.42 -9.19
C PRO A 171 -15.56 -1.68 -9.96
N THR A 172 -14.90 -1.93 -11.08
CA THR A 172 -15.11 -3.16 -11.88
C THR A 172 -14.44 -4.39 -11.26
N SER A 173 -13.58 -4.18 -10.26
CA SER A 173 -12.90 -5.24 -9.51
C SER A 173 -12.70 -4.80 -8.06
N LEU A 174 -12.47 -5.77 -7.17
CA LEU A 174 -11.99 -5.50 -5.82
C LEU A 174 -10.56 -4.94 -5.87
N ARG A 175 -10.32 -3.81 -5.20
CA ARG A 175 -9.01 -3.18 -5.12
C ARG A 175 -8.82 -2.60 -3.73
N THR A 176 -7.62 -2.78 -3.16
CA THR A 176 -7.24 -2.16 -1.88
C THR A 176 -7.46 -0.64 -1.90
N SER A 177 -7.20 -0.02 -3.04
CA SER A 177 -7.36 1.43 -3.27
C SER A 177 -8.81 1.91 -3.23
N HIS A 178 -9.79 1.01 -3.18
CA HIS A 178 -11.20 1.33 -2.94
C HIS A 178 -11.67 0.83 -1.57
N VAL A 179 -11.15 -0.32 -1.13
CA VAL A 179 -11.53 -0.95 0.15
C VAL A 179 -11.03 -0.16 1.36
N PHE A 180 -9.76 0.23 1.40
CA PHE A 180 -9.20 0.98 2.54
C PHE A 180 -9.90 2.34 2.73
N PRO A 181 -10.01 3.20 1.70
CA PRO A 181 -10.78 4.44 1.78
C PRO A 181 -12.20 4.26 2.30
N ALA A 182 -12.90 3.22 1.82
CA ALA A 182 -14.24 2.90 2.29
C ALA A 182 -14.27 2.58 3.78
N CYS A 183 -13.36 1.72 4.25
CA CYS A 183 -13.26 1.36 5.67
C CYS A 183 -13.00 2.60 6.55
N LEU A 184 -12.07 3.45 6.14
CA LEU A 184 -11.73 4.68 6.87
C LEU A 184 -12.92 5.63 6.96
N LYS A 185 -13.68 5.79 5.85
CA LYS A 185 -14.91 6.58 5.82
C LYS A 185 -16.01 5.99 6.70
N MET A 186 -16.19 4.66 6.69
CA MET A 186 -17.18 3.97 7.53
C MET A 186 -16.87 4.11 9.03
N LEU A 187 -15.59 4.16 9.39
CA LEU A 187 -15.15 4.39 10.78
C LEU A 187 -15.22 5.87 11.19
N GLY A 188 -15.28 6.80 10.24
CA GLY A 188 -15.30 8.24 10.53
C GLY A 188 -13.99 8.78 11.13
N ILE A 189 -12.85 8.17 10.82
CA ILE A 189 -11.54 8.50 11.42
C ILE A 189 -10.60 9.28 10.48
N GLU A 190 -11.11 9.73 9.32
CA GLU A 190 -10.30 10.36 8.27
C GLU A 190 -9.53 11.60 8.76
N ASP A 191 -10.04 12.37 9.73
CA ASP A 191 -9.39 13.60 10.20
C ASP A 191 -8.14 13.39 11.08
N THR A 192 -7.93 12.16 11.57
CA THR A 192 -6.88 11.85 12.56
C THR A 192 -5.79 10.92 12.03
N ILE A 193 -6.05 10.19 10.95
CA ILE A 193 -5.19 9.10 10.47
C ILE A 193 -4.30 9.47 9.26
N TYR A 194 -4.36 10.69 8.75
CA TYR A 194 -3.46 11.14 7.67
C TYR A 194 -2.29 11.96 8.19
N ASP A 195 -1.09 11.69 7.64
CA ASP A 195 0.15 12.39 8.00
C ASP A 195 0.17 13.87 7.56
N LYS A 196 -0.32 14.77 8.40
CA LYS A 196 -0.41 16.20 8.10
C LYS A 196 0.95 16.89 7.86
N ASN A 197 2.06 16.29 8.29
CA ASN A 197 3.40 16.86 8.12
C ASN A 197 4.11 16.38 6.84
N ASN A 198 3.50 15.44 6.08
CA ASN A 198 4.07 14.87 4.85
C ASN A 198 5.50 14.31 5.04
N VAL A 199 5.77 13.72 6.19
CA VAL A 199 7.00 13.00 6.56
C VAL A 199 6.97 11.56 6.02
N PHE A 200 5.79 10.96 6.01
CA PHE A 200 5.51 9.59 5.63
C PHE A 200 4.80 9.57 4.27
N LYS A 201 5.60 9.49 3.20
CA LYS A 201 5.15 9.55 1.80
C LYS A 201 6.06 8.70 0.91
N TYR A 202 5.54 8.35 -0.26
CA TYR A 202 6.22 7.52 -1.24
C TYR A 202 5.99 8.07 -2.66
N ILE A 203 6.81 7.61 -3.61
CA ILE A 203 6.66 7.88 -5.04
C ILE A 203 5.75 6.80 -5.63
N ASP A 204 4.71 7.19 -6.36
CA ASP A 204 3.79 6.26 -7.03
C ASP A 204 3.95 6.34 -8.54
N MET A 205 4.34 5.22 -9.16
CA MET A 205 4.50 5.09 -10.61
C MET A 205 3.18 4.80 -11.35
N LYS A 206 2.03 5.01 -10.69
CA LYS A 206 0.71 4.95 -11.34
C LYS A 206 0.65 5.91 -12.53
N VAL A 207 0.58 5.32 -13.73
CA VAL A 207 0.59 6.01 -15.03
C VAL A 207 -0.35 7.22 -15.11
N SER A 208 -1.58 7.11 -14.56
CA SER A 208 -2.55 8.22 -14.56
C SER A 208 -2.12 9.45 -13.75
N CYS A 209 -1.05 9.35 -12.97
CA CYS A 209 -0.55 10.36 -12.04
C CYS A 209 0.81 10.94 -12.43
N LEU A 210 1.42 10.48 -13.54
CA LEU A 210 2.80 10.84 -13.91
C LEU A 210 2.94 12.20 -14.62
N ASN A 211 1.82 12.87 -14.94
CA ASN A 211 1.81 14.14 -15.69
C ASN A 211 2.73 14.08 -16.94
N ALA A 212 2.67 12.97 -17.65
CA ALA A 212 3.49 12.66 -18.82
C ALA A 212 2.68 11.78 -19.79
N PRO A 213 2.96 11.81 -21.10
CA PRO A 213 2.29 10.97 -22.10
C PRO A 213 2.82 9.52 -22.05
N VAL A 214 2.72 8.88 -20.89
CA VAL A 214 3.20 7.52 -20.61
C VAL A 214 2.02 6.56 -20.65
N LYS A 215 2.22 5.37 -21.20
CA LYS A 215 1.29 4.24 -21.17
C LYS A 215 1.80 3.12 -20.27
N LYS A 216 3.10 2.86 -20.31
CA LYS A 216 3.82 1.89 -19.48
C LYS A 216 5.16 2.51 -19.11
N TRP A 217 5.32 2.87 -17.85
CA TRP A 217 6.45 3.71 -17.45
C TRP A 217 7.79 2.97 -17.57
N ASP A 218 7.81 1.65 -17.42
CA ASP A 218 8.97 0.77 -17.55
C ASP A 218 9.42 0.52 -18.99
N GLU A 219 8.58 0.86 -19.97
CA GLU A 219 8.90 0.82 -21.40
C GLU A 219 9.12 2.24 -21.97
N ASP A 220 8.33 3.21 -21.51
CA ASP A 220 8.28 4.58 -22.06
C ASP A 220 9.27 5.53 -21.39
N LEU A 221 9.77 5.23 -20.19
CA LEU A 221 10.74 6.05 -19.47
C LEU A 221 12.06 5.30 -19.29
N TYR A 222 13.17 6.02 -19.41
CA TYR A 222 14.47 5.50 -19.03
C TYR A 222 14.59 5.45 -17.51
N TYR A 223 15.07 4.33 -16.98
CA TYR A 223 15.45 4.22 -15.57
C TYR A 223 16.80 3.51 -15.46
N TRP A 224 17.58 3.89 -14.46
CA TRP A 224 18.93 3.38 -14.26
C TRP A 224 19.39 3.65 -12.83
N GLY A 225 20.40 2.91 -12.38
CA GLY A 225 20.98 3.08 -11.06
C GLY A 225 20.92 1.81 -10.21
N ASP A 226 21.00 2.01 -8.90
CA ASP A 226 20.99 0.96 -7.88
C ASP A 226 20.11 1.37 -6.68
N MET A 227 20.09 0.55 -5.63
CA MET A 227 19.33 0.82 -4.39
C MET A 227 19.75 2.09 -3.64
N THR A 228 20.83 2.77 -4.04
CA THR A 228 21.31 4.01 -3.41
C THR A 228 21.07 5.23 -4.28
N ASN A 229 21.27 5.10 -5.60
CA ASN A 229 21.08 6.16 -6.57
C ASN A 229 20.23 5.65 -7.72
N PHE A 230 18.91 5.79 -7.61
CA PHE A 230 17.96 5.33 -8.62
C PHE A 230 17.34 6.51 -9.36
N TYR A 231 17.46 6.51 -10.67
CA TYR A 231 16.97 7.56 -11.54
C TYR A 231 15.82 7.06 -12.40
N VAL A 232 14.81 7.91 -12.55
CA VAL A 232 13.80 7.82 -13.60
C VAL A 232 13.93 9.08 -14.44
N GLU A 233 14.26 8.92 -15.71
CA GLU A 233 14.75 9.98 -16.60
C GLU A 233 15.96 10.69 -15.98
N ASN A 234 15.84 11.99 -15.76
CA ASN A 234 16.83 12.85 -15.12
C ASN A 234 16.49 13.16 -13.64
N PHE A 235 15.51 12.47 -13.05
CA PHE A 235 15.08 12.69 -11.67
C PHE A 235 15.62 11.59 -10.76
N ASN A 236 16.44 11.98 -9.78
CA ASN A 236 16.83 11.08 -8.70
C ASN A 236 15.65 10.84 -7.76
N GLN A 237 15.44 9.59 -7.39
CA GLN A 237 14.34 9.14 -6.54
C GLN A 237 14.83 9.00 -5.08
N TYR A 238 14.19 9.71 -4.15
CA TYR A 238 14.63 9.79 -2.74
C TYR A 238 13.69 9.14 -1.73
N TYR A 239 12.44 8.88 -2.11
CA TYR A 239 11.43 8.27 -1.25
C TYR A 239 11.24 6.81 -1.66
N PRO A 240 10.56 5.96 -0.86
CA PRO A 240 10.24 4.63 -1.34
C PRO A 240 9.45 4.71 -2.64
N LEU A 241 9.85 3.91 -3.60
CA LEU A 241 9.31 3.91 -4.95
C LEU A 241 8.34 2.74 -5.11
N HIS A 242 7.04 3.01 -5.18
CA HIS A 242 6.04 2.05 -5.62
C HIS A 242 6.07 1.99 -7.16
N TYR A 243 6.77 0.99 -7.68
CA TYR A 243 7.16 0.92 -9.09
C TYR A 243 6.15 0.18 -9.98
N ARG A 244 5.08 -0.38 -9.44
CA ARG A 244 3.89 -0.89 -10.16
C ARG A 244 4.10 -1.43 -11.58
N ASN A 245 3.87 -2.74 -11.75
CA ASN A 245 3.90 -3.45 -13.05
C ASN A 245 5.27 -3.48 -13.75
N ALA A 246 6.36 -3.01 -13.14
CA ALA A 246 7.71 -3.25 -13.62
C ALA A 246 8.36 -4.45 -12.90
N ASP A 247 9.52 -4.88 -13.42
CA ASP A 247 10.44 -5.81 -12.76
C ASP A 247 11.78 -5.11 -12.53
N LEU A 248 12.08 -4.86 -11.25
CA LEU A 248 13.34 -4.24 -10.80
C LEU A 248 14.24 -5.26 -10.08
N SER A 249 14.03 -6.57 -10.29
CA SER A 249 14.81 -7.63 -9.62
C SER A 249 16.31 -7.63 -9.95
N SER A 250 16.72 -6.93 -11.02
CA SER A 250 18.11 -6.75 -11.44
C SER A 250 18.79 -5.48 -10.91
N THR A 251 18.08 -4.67 -10.11
CA THR A 251 18.55 -3.38 -9.58
C THR A 251 19.24 -3.55 -8.23
#